data_AF-A0A3C1B3V3-F1
#
_entry.id   AF-A0A3C1B3V3-F1
#
_cell.length_a   1.000
_cell.length_b   1.000
_cell.length_c   1.000
_cell.angle_alpha   90.00
_cell.angle_beta   90.00
_cell.angle_gamma   90.00
#
_symmetry.space_group_name_H-M   'P 1'
#
loop_
_entity.id
_entity.type
_entity.pdbx_description
1 polymer ?
#
loop_
_entity_poly.entity_id
_entity_poly.type
_entity_poly.pdbx_seq_one_letter_code
_entity_poly.pdbx_strand_id
1 'polypeptide(L)' 'MHGFAFNINTDLTPFSWINPCGLSKGVTSVARELGHDVDMDNAYRKMAVNLATAFGRPFETISIDQLTGGSR' A
#
# COMPACT_ATOMS: atom_id res chain seq x y z
N MET A 1 -14.05 7.20 -6.95
CA MET A 1 -13.90 6.05 -6.02
C MET A 1 -12.45 6.05 -5.52
N HIS A 2 -12.19 5.80 -4.23
CA HIS A 2 -10.85 5.88 -3.63
C HIS A 2 -10.31 4.48 -3.28
N GLY A 3 -9.22 4.42 -2.52
CA GLY A 3 -8.63 3.19 -1.99
C GLY A 3 -8.09 3.41 -0.58
N PHE A 4 -7.06 2.66 -0.22
CA PHE A 4 -6.29 2.85 1.01
C PHE A 4 -4.83 3.16 0.66
N ALA A 5 -4.14 3.85 1.58
CA ALA A 5 -2.71 4.11 1.49
C ALA A 5 -2.02 3.40 2.65
N PHE A 6 -1.05 2.53 2.36
CA PHE A 6 -0.33 1.77 3.36
C PHE A 6 1.14 2.19 3.39
N ASN A 7 1.60 2.65 4.55
CA ASN A 7 2.96 3.15 4.72
C ASN A 7 3.97 2.00 4.84
N ILE A 8 4.71 1.71 3.77
CA ILE A 8 5.75 0.67 3.77
C ILE A 8 7.12 1.28 4.12
N ASN A 9 7.80 1.89 3.15
CA ASN A 9 9.06 2.62 3.34
C ASN A 9 8.84 4.15 3.30
N THR A 10 7.61 4.58 3.57
CA THR A 10 7.19 5.98 3.41
C THR A 10 7.98 6.92 4.33
N ASP A 11 8.48 8.04 3.78
CA ASP A 11 8.94 9.17 4.60
C ASP A 11 7.74 9.75 5.36
N LEU A 12 7.84 9.75 6.69
CA LEU A 12 6.77 10.21 7.57
C LEU A 12 6.85 11.71 7.86
N THR A 13 7.91 12.41 7.41
CA THR A 13 8.11 13.85 7.63
C THR A 13 6.92 14.69 7.14
N PRO A 14 6.33 14.45 5.96
CA PRO A 14 5.17 15.21 5.48
C PRO A 14 3.94 15.11 6.38
N PHE A 15 3.77 14.05 7.16
CA PHE A 15 2.65 13.94 8.10
C PHE A 15 2.72 14.96 9.22
N SER A 16 3.90 15.50 9.53
CA SER A 16 4.07 16.58 10.52
C SER A 16 3.63 17.96 10.01
N TRP A 17 3.51 18.13 8.69
CA TRP A 17 3.13 19.41 8.06
C TRP A 17 1.62 19.59 7.96
N ILE A 18 0.88 18.51 8.16
CA ILE A 18 -0.58 18.48 8.11
C ILE A 18 -1.13 18.28 9.51
N ASN A 19 -2.24 18.95 9.82
CA ASN A 19 -2.98 18.72 11.06
C ASN A 19 -4.37 18.17 10.71
N PRO A 20 -4.52 16.85 10.59
CA PRO A 20 -5.84 16.26 10.44
C PRO A 20 -6.62 16.46 11.74
N CYS A 21 -7.73 17.20 11.66
CA CYS A 21 -8.55 17.54 12.81
C CYS A 21 -8.99 16.26 13.57
N GLY A 22 -8.74 16.21 14.88
CA GLY A 22 -9.18 15.11 15.75
C GLY A 22 -8.22 13.92 15.91
N LEU A 23 -7.04 13.92 15.27
CA LEU A 23 -6.02 12.89 15.50
C LEU A 23 -4.95 13.37 16.49
N SER A 24 -4.84 12.67 17.62
CA SER A 24 -3.79 12.90 18.63
C SER A 24 -2.67 11.87 18.60
N LYS A 25 -2.79 10.84 17.76
CA LYS A 25 -1.81 9.74 17.64
C LYS A 25 -0.93 9.96 16.41
N GLY A 26 0.36 9.63 16.56
CA GLY A 26 1.31 9.67 15.46
C GLY A 26 1.07 8.59 14.40
N VAL A 27 1.78 8.70 13.28
CA VAL A 27 1.80 7.72 12.20
C VAL A 27 3.09 6.89 12.22
N THR A 28 3.04 5.71 11.61
CA THR A 28 4.20 4.84 11.42
C THR A 28 4.25 4.27 9.99
N SER A 29 5.32 3.55 9.70
CA SER A 29 5.52 2.77 8.47
C SER A 29 6.07 1.39 8.83
N VAL A 30 5.90 0.41 7.95
CA VAL A 30 6.44 -0.95 8.18
C VAL A 30 7.95 -0.90 8.38
N ALA A 31 8.66 -0.08 7.59
CA ALA A 31 10.11 0.08 7.72
C ALA A 31 10.51 0.63 9.10
N ARG A 32 9.73 1.58 9.64
CA ARG A 32 9.97 2.13 10.99
C ARG A 32 9.77 1.08 12.09
N GLU A 33 8.73 0.25 11.97
CA GLU A 33 8.45 -0.82 12.95
C GLU A 33 9.48 -1.95 12.88
N LEU A 34 10.04 -2.25 11.69
CA LEU A 34 11.06 -3.28 11.50
C LEU A 34 12.49 -2.78 11.70
N GLY A 35 12.72 -1.47 11.65
CA GLY A 35 14.05 -0.84 11.72
C GLY A 35 14.87 -0.93 10.43
N HIS A 36 14.26 -1.31 9.30
CA HIS A 36 14.92 -1.38 8.00
C HIS A 36 13.92 -1.30 6.84
N ASP A 37 14.39 -0.95 5.64
CA ASP A 37 13.55 -0.92 4.44
C ASP A 37 13.04 -2.31 4.05
N VAL A 38 11.83 -2.34 3.50
CA VAL A 38 11.16 -3.54 3.03
C VAL A 38 11.31 -3.66 1.51
N ASP A 39 11.55 -4.88 1.04
CA ASP A 39 11.46 -5.22 -0.39
C ASP A 39 10.02 -5.00 -0.89
N MET A 40 9.87 -4.03 -1.80
CA MET A 40 8.56 -3.62 -2.32
C MET A 40 7.90 -4.71 -3.17
N ASP A 41 8.66 -5.52 -3.91
CA ASP A 41 8.08 -6.61 -4.72
C ASP A 41 7.48 -7.70 -3.83
N ASN A 42 8.11 -7.96 -2.68
CA ASN A 42 7.55 -8.81 -1.65
C ASN A 42 6.31 -8.18 -1.01
N ALA A 43 6.38 -6.89 -0.66
CA ALA A 43 5.27 -6.16 -0.04
C ALA A 43 4.01 -6.16 -0.94
N TYR A 44 4.16 -5.92 -2.25
CA TYR A 44 3.06 -5.96 -3.21
C TYR A 44 2.43 -7.36 -3.30
N ARG A 45 3.25 -8.41 -3.43
CA ARG A 45 2.74 -9.80 -3.48
C ARG A 45 1.98 -10.16 -2.21
N LYS A 46 2.53 -9.82 -1.04
CA LYS A 46 1.85 -10.05 0.26
C LYS A 46 0.54 -9.28 0.34
N MET A 47 0.50 -8.03 -0.12
CA MET A 47 -0.73 -7.23 -0.11
C MET A 47 -1.82 -7.86 -0.98
N ALA A 48 -1.49 -8.27 -2.22
CA ALA A 48 -2.44 -8.90 -3.12
C ALA A 48 -3.03 -10.19 -2.54
N VAL A 49 -2.18 -11.05 -1.97
CA VAL A 49 -2.61 -12.30 -1.31
C VAL A 49 -3.51 -12.01 -0.11
N ASN A 50 -3.12 -11.08 0.78
CA ASN A 50 -3.90 -10.77 1.98
C ASN A 50 -5.26 -10.16 1.64
N LEU A 51 -5.33 -9.29 0.63
CA LEU A 51 -6.62 -8.75 0.16
C LEU A 51 -7.48 -9.84 -0.47
N ALA A 52 -6.91 -10.69 -1.33
CA ALA A 52 -7.63 -11.81 -1.92
C ALA A 52 -8.25 -12.72 -0.85
N THR A 53 -7.47 -13.04 0.20
CA THR A 53 -7.96 -13.79 1.36
C THR A 53 -9.05 -13.03 2.12
N ALA A 54 -8.83 -11.75 2.45
CA ALA A 54 -9.79 -10.95 3.22
C ALA A 54 -11.13 -10.78 2.51
N PHE A 55 -11.13 -10.69 1.18
CA PHE A 55 -12.34 -10.57 0.37
C PHE A 55 -12.92 -11.92 -0.08
N GLY A 56 -12.23 -13.03 0.17
CA GLY A 56 -12.64 -14.35 -0.32
C GLY A 56 -12.72 -14.42 -1.85
N ARG A 57 -11.85 -13.68 -2.55
CA ARG A 57 -11.82 -13.61 -4.02
C ARG A 57 -10.39 -13.74 -4.54
N PRO A 58 -10.14 -14.60 -5.54
CA PRO A 58 -8.81 -14.69 -6.14
C PRO A 58 -8.49 -13.40 -6.90
N PHE A 59 -7.24 -12.97 -6.82
CA PHE A 59 -6.71 -11.87 -7.63
C PHE A 59 -5.83 -12.45 -8.74
N GLU A 60 -6.02 -11.95 -9.95
CA GLU A 60 -5.23 -12.31 -11.12
C GLU A 60 -4.24 -11.19 -11.45
N THR A 61 -2.99 -11.55 -11.72
CA THR A 61 -2.00 -10.60 -12.22
C THR A 61 -2.19 -10.48 -13.73
N ILE A 62 -2.48 -9.28 -14.19
CA ILE A 62 -2.64 -8.97 -15.60
C ILE A 62 -1.59 -7.94 -16.03
N SER A 63 -1.20 -7.98 -17.31
CA SER A 63 -0.35 -6.95 -17.90
C SER A 63 -1.11 -5.63 -18.04
N ILE A 64 -0.36 -4.54 -18.21
CA ILE A 64 -0.97 -3.24 -18.51
C ILE A 64 -1.82 -3.29 -19.79
N ASP A 65 -1.36 -4.02 -20.81
CA ASP A 65 -2.10 -4.19 -22.07
C ASP A 65 -3.42 -4.92 -21.86
N GLN A 66 -3.43 -5.96 -21.02
CA GLN A 66 -4.67 -6.64 -20.64
C GLN A 66 -5.62 -5.71 -19.87
N LEU A 67 -5.08 -4.84 -19.02
CA LEU A 67 -5.86 -3.86 -18.25
C LEU A 67 -6.45 -2.75 -19.13
N THR A 68 -5.71 -2.29 -20.15
CA THR A 68 -6.16 -1.21 -21.06
C THR A 68 -6.97 -1.72 -22.25
N GLY A 69 -7.13 -3.04 -22.39
CA GLY A 69 -7.90 -3.67 -23.47
C GLY A 69 -7.13 -3.81 -24.79
N GLY A 70 -5.79 -3.80 -24.73
CA GLY A 70 -4.90 -3.83 -25.89
C GLY A 70 -4.91 -2.49 -26.62
N SER A 71 -4.05 -1.55 -26.19
CA SER A 71 -3.77 -0.38 -27.00
C SER A 71 -3.08 -0.80 -28.30
N ARG A 72 -3.63 -0.32 -29.41
CA ARG A 72 -2.89 -0.10 -30.67
C ARG A 72 -1.69 0.81 -30.43
#